data_AF-A0AA36EE08-F1
#
_entry.id   AF-A0AA36EE08-F1
#
_cell.length_a   1.000
_cell.length_b   1.000
_cell.length_c   1.000
_cell.angle_alpha   90.00
_cell.angle_beta   90.00
_cell.angle_gamma   90.00
#
_symmetry.space_group_name_H-M   'P 1'
#
loop_
_entity.id
_entity.type
_entity.pdbx_description
1 polymer ?
#
loop_
_entity_poly.entity_id
_entity_poly.type
_entity_poly.pdbx_seq_one_letter_code
_entity_poly.pdbx_strand_id
1 'polypeptide(L)'
;MELFLKQLKVYYVVTESCPEIPVSPPASLEEVCLAKSGAQMWMNDDYICRHSILNSLCHVSNYIQFQMIDGVSVVEQVEQLHRIADSVTASGIHIDENFHVDILVEGRGRFQKHSTTTIEVVKREIQAHAHAGEGLVLWIS
;
A
#
# COMPACT_ATOMS: atom_id res chain seq x y z
N MET A 1 2.08 13.03 6.75
CA MET A 1 2.60 12.67 5.41
C MET A 1 3.48 13.77 4.81
N GLU A 2 3.13 15.05 4.98
CA GLU A 2 3.93 16.19 4.48
C GLU A 2 5.43 16.16 4.82
N LEU A 3 5.80 15.91 6.09
CA LEU A 3 7.21 15.88 6.51
C LEU A 3 8.04 14.82 5.78
N PHE A 4 7.45 13.65 5.50
CA PHE A 4 8.10 12.56 4.78
C PHE A 4 8.34 12.92 3.31
N LEU A 5 7.34 13.51 2.64
CA LEU A 5 7.46 13.97 1.26
C LEU A 5 8.49 15.11 1.11
N LYS A 6 8.62 15.97 2.15
CA LYS A 6 9.65 17.02 2.21
C LYS A 6 11.05 16.44 2.34
N GLN A 7 11.25 15.40 3.16
CA GLN A 7 12.53 14.69 3.26
C GLN A 7 12.93 14.03 1.94
N LEU A 8 11.96 13.48 1.21
CA LEU A 8 12.16 12.90 -0.11
C LEU A 8 12.27 13.93 -1.24
N LYS A 9 12.13 15.24 -0.93
CA LYS A 9 12.20 16.36 -1.88
C LYS A 9 11.16 16.33 -3.01
N VAL A 10 10.09 15.54 -2.87
CA VAL A 10 9.00 15.45 -3.86
C VAL A 10 7.75 16.22 -3.45
N TYR A 11 7.71 16.79 -2.23
CA TYR A 11 6.51 17.49 -1.73
C TYR A 11 5.99 18.61 -2.66
N TYR A 12 6.89 19.29 -3.37
CA TYR A 12 6.54 20.39 -4.26
C TYR A 12 5.58 19.96 -5.39
N VAL A 13 5.61 18.71 -5.86
CA VAL A 13 4.68 18.22 -6.90
C VAL A 13 3.23 18.11 -6.41
N VAL A 14 3.02 18.09 -5.09
CA VAL A 14 1.70 18.09 -4.46
C VAL A 14 1.16 19.51 -4.30
N THR A 15 2.03 20.50 -4.10
CA THR A 15 1.64 21.89 -3.84
C THR A 15 1.69 22.80 -5.05
N GLU A 16 2.53 22.49 -6.04
CA GLU A 16 2.80 23.35 -7.19
C GLU A 16 2.38 22.68 -8.51
N SER A 17 1.98 23.48 -9.49
CA SER A 17 1.66 23.01 -10.84
C SER A 17 2.93 22.83 -11.69
N CYS A 18 2.83 21.98 -12.72
CA CYS A 18 3.94 21.76 -13.66
C CYS A 18 4.39 23.09 -14.30
N PRO A 19 5.71 23.36 -14.40
CA PRO A 19 6.23 24.58 -15.01
C PRO A 19 5.68 24.81 -16.42
N GLU A 20 5.17 26.03 -16.66
CA GLU A 20 4.68 26.40 -17.98
C GLU A 20 5.82 26.62 -18.96
N ILE A 21 5.67 26.09 -20.18
CA ILE A 21 6.61 26.36 -21.28
C ILE A 21 6.24 27.72 -21.87
N PRO A 22 7.16 28.69 -21.93
CA PRO A 22 6.88 29.98 -22.54
C PRO A 22 6.47 29.80 -24.01
N VAL A 23 5.23 30.20 -24.35
CA VAL A 23 4.68 30.10 -25.72
C VAL A 23 4.85 31.42 -26.52
N SER A 24 5.30 32.50 -25.88
CA SER A 24 5.35 33.85 -26.48
C SER A 24 6.77 34.33 -26.82
N PRO A 25 7.00 35.00 -27.96
CA PRO A 25 8.20 35.81 -28.18
C PRO A 25 8.16 37.00 -27.19
N PRO A 26 9.18 37.22 -26.32
CA PRO A 26 10.61 37.13 -26.64
C PRO A 26 11.38 36.06 -25.83
N ALA A 27 10.75 34.94 -25.46
CA ALA A 27 11.43 33.90 -24.67
C ALA A 27 12.72 33.43 -25.38
N SER A 28 13.84 33.52 -24.68
CA SER A 28 15.13 33.07 -25.19
C SER A 28 15.15 31.54 -25.34
N LEU A 29 15.98 31.04 -26.25
CA LEU A 29 16.15 29.60 -26.45
C LEU A 29 16.55 28.88 -25.14
N GLU A 30 17.34 29.54 -24.29
CA GLU A 30 17.78 29.02 -23.00
C GLU A 30 16.62 28.89 -22.00
N GLU A 31 15.78 29.92 -21.87
CA GLU A 31 14.59 29.88 -21.00
C GLU A 31 13.62 28.77 -21.40
N VAL A 32 13.41 28.56 -22.70
CA VAL A 32 12.57 27.47 -23.21
C VAL A 32 13.17 26.10 -22.89
N CYS A 33 14.48 25.92 -23.02
CA CYS A 33 15.16 24.67 -22.68
C CYS A 33 15.07 24.37 -21.18
N LEU A 34 15.31 25.38 -20.33
CA LEU A 34 15.20 25.26 -18.87
C LEU A 34 13.78 24.89 -18.45
N ALA A 35 12.76 25.57 -18.98
CA ALA A 35 11.36 25.29 -18.70
C ALA A 35 10.98 23.85 -19.10
N LYS A 36 11.43 23.39 -20.27
CA LYS A 36 11.20 22.01 -20.72
C LYS A 36 11.87 20.98 -19.81
N SER A 37 13.14 21.19 -19.42
CA SER A 37 13.82 20.29 -18.49
C SER A 37 13.16 20.28 -17.11
N GLY A 38 12.73 21.45 -16.60
CA GLY A 38 12.03 21.57 -15.33
C GLY A 38 10.68 20.86 -15.34
N ALA A 39 9.90 21.02 -16.42
CA ALA A 39 8.64 20.31 -16.61
C ALA A 39 8.86 18.78 -16.66
N GLN A 40 9.90 18.33 -17.37
CA GLN A 40 10.22 16.91 -17.45
C GLN A 40 10.61 16.31 -16.09
N MET A 41 11.41 17.04 -15.30
CA MET A 41 11.77 16.63 -13.94
C MET A 41 10.53 16.61 -13.03
N TRP A 42 9.70 17.65 -13.09
CA TRP A 42 8.43 17.72 -12.36
C TRP A 42 7.56 16.51 -12.67
N MET A 43 7.40 16.14 -13.94
CA MET A 43 6.60 14.98 -14.35
C MET A 43 7.16 13.64 -13.83
N ASN A 44 8.47 13.49 -13.79
CA ASN A 44 9.10 12.29 -13.24
C ASN A 44 8.85 12.18 -11.73
N ASP A 45 9.07 13.28 -11.01
CA ASP A 45 8.88 13.34 -9.56
C ASP A 45 7.39 13.21 -9.20
N ASP A 46 6.50 13.75 -10.03
CA ASP A 46 5.06 13.56 -9.94
C ASP A 46 4.68 12.09 -10.08
N TYR A 47 5.19 11.41 -11.11
CA TYR A 47 4.94 9.99 -11.31
C TYR A 47 5.43 9.17 -10.10
N ILE A 48 6.65 9.41 -9.63
CA ILE A 48 7.19 8.73 -8.44
C ILE A 48 6.31 9.04 -7.20
N CYS A 49 5.91 10.28 -7.00
CA CYS A 49 5.12 10.66 -5.84
C CYS A 49 3.72 10.05 -5.88
N ARG A 50 2.96 10.30 -6.95
CA ARG A 50 1.53 9.93 -7.04
C ARG A 50 1.33 8.45 -7.37
N HIS A 51 2.13 7.86 -8.25
CA HIS A 51 1.93 6.48 -8.71
C HIS A 51 2.74 5.45 -7.92
N SER A 52 3.80 5.87 -7.22
CA SER A 52 4.54 4.99 -6.32
C SER A 52 4.28 5.35 -4.85
N ILE A 53 4.85 6.45 -4.33
CA ILE A 53 4.87 6.71 -2.88
C ILE A 53 3.46 6.78 -2.27
N LEU A 54 2.58 7.62 -2.82
CA LEU A 54 1.23 7.80 -2.29
C LEU A 54 0.36 6.55 -2.48
N ASN A 55 0.55 5.85 -3.58
CA ASN A 55 -0.14 4.59 -3.87
C ASN A 55 0.29 3.50 -2.87
N SER A 56 1.58 3.32 -2.63
CA SER A 56 2.09 2.37 -1.64
C SER A 56 1.60 2.70 -0.22
N LEU A 57 1.57 3.99 0.15
CA LEU A 57 1.03 4.42 1.43
C LEU A 57 -0.49 4.15 1.55
N CYS A 58 -1.25 4.24 0.46
CA CYS A 58 -2.68 3.93 0.50
C CYS A 58 -2.92 2.42 0.68
N HIS A 59 -2.13 1.56 0.02
CA HIS A 59 -2.20 0.10 0.21
C HIS A 59 -1.86 -0.30 1.65
N VAL A 60 -0.79 0.26 2.22
CA VAL A 60 -0.41 0.04 3.63
C VAL A 60 -1.50 0.53 4.57
N SER A 61 -2.11 1.68 4.28
CA SER A 61 -3.22 2.21 5.06
C SER A 61 -4.44 1.28 5.02
N ASN A 62 -4.81 0.78 3.84
CA ASN A 62 -5.93 -0.16 3.65
C ASN A 62 -5.67 -1.47 4.42
N TYR A 63 -4.43 -1.93 4.39
CA TYR A 63 -4.00 -3.12 5.10
C TYR A 63 -4.12 -2.96 6.63
N ILE A 64 -3.59 -1.87 7.19
CA ILE A 64 -3.64 -1.59 8.64
C ILE A 64 -5.07 -1.33 9.12
N GLN A 65 -5.91 -0.74 8.28
CA GLN A 65 -7.29 -0.40 8.64
C GLN A 65 -8.29 -1.51 8.31
N PHE A 66 -7.85 -2.62 7.74
CA PHE A 66 -8.73 -3.73 7.37
C PHE A 66 -9.48 -4.25 8.59
N GLN A 67 -10.79 -4.42 8.44
CA GLN A 67 -11.67 -4.94 9.48
C GLN A 67 -12.58 -5.99 8.88
N MET A 68 -12.79 -7.07 9.63
CA MET A 68 -13.78 -8.06 9.24
C MET A 68 -15.19 -7.53 9.49
N ILE A 69 -16.04 -7.69 8.50
CA ILE A 69 -17.45 -7.32 8.46
C ILE A 69 -18.29 -8.56 8.81
N ASP A 70 -19.22 -8.39 9.74
CA ASP A 70 -20.22 -9.39 10.10
C ASP A 70 -21.13 -9.72 8.91
N GLY A 71 -21.45 -11.02 8.74
CA GLY A 71 -22.34 -11.48 7.67
C GLY A 71 -21.68 -11.71 6.31
N VAL A 72 -20.40 -11.38 6.17
CA VAL A 72 -19.57 -11.76 5.01
C VAL A 72 -18.75 -13.00 5.37
N SER A 73 -18.51 -13.89 4.40
CA SER A 73 -17.70 -15.10 4.60
C SER A 73 -16.31 -14.73 5.14
N VAL A 74 -15.87 -15.39 6.20
CA VAL A 74 -14.52 -15.18 6.76
C VAL A 74 -13.44 -15.54 5.72
N VAL A 75 -13.68 -16.57 4.91
CA VAL A 75 -12.73 -16.99 3.86
C VAL A 75 -12.56 -15.89 2.81
N GLU A 76 -13.68 -15.32 2.33
CA GLU A 76 -13.66 -14.24 1.34
C GLU A 76 -12.93 -12.99 1.88
N GLN A 77 -13.11 -12.68 3.16
CA GLN A 77 -12.45 -11.55 3.79
C GLN A 77 -10.95 -11.78 4.00
N VAL A 78 -10.54 -13.00 4.31
CA VAL A 78 -9.12 -13.37 4.37
C VAL A 78 -8.47 -13.28 2.99
N GLU A 79 -9.15 -13.72 1.94
CA GLU A 79 -8.67 -13.55 0.55
C GLU A 79 -8.53 -12.07 0.17
N GLN A 80 -9.48 -11.22 0.58
CA GLN A 80 -9.37 -9.78 0.37
C GLN A 80 -8.15 -9.19 1.08
N LEU A 81 -7.89 -9.61 2.33
CA LEU A 81 -6.71 -9.17 3.06
C LEU A 81 -5.41 -9.61 2.37
N HIS A 82 -5.34 -10.84 1.86
CA HIS A 82 -4.19 -11.33 1.08
C HIS A 82 -3.95 -10.47 -0.16
N ARG A 83 -5.01 -10.13 -0.92
CA ARG A 83 -4.86 -9.25 -2.11
C ARG A 83 -4.32 -7.87 -1.75
N ILE A 84 -4.72 -7.33 -0.61
CA ILE A 84 -4.18 -6.06 -0.11
C ILE A 84 -2.70 -6.24 0.28
N ALA A 85 -2.35 -7.34 0.96
CA ALA A 85 -0.96 -7.66 1.31
C ALA A 85 -0.06 -7.83 0.08
N ASP A 86 -0.56 -8.46 -0.99
CA ASP A 86 0.13 -8.59 -2.27
C ASP A 86 0.39 -7.22 -2.90
N SER A 87 -0.58 -6.31 -2.83
CA SER A 87 -0.45 -4.94 -3.35
C SER A 87 0.59 -4.12 -2.58
N VAL A 88 0.70 -4.34 -1.27
CA VAL A 88 1.77 -3.75 -0.42
C VAL A 88 3.13 -4.36 -0.77
N THR A 89 3.21 -5.67 -0.95
CA THR A 89 4.45 -6.37 -1.28
C THR A 89 4.95 -6.00 -2.68
N ALA A 90 4.05 -5.88 -3.66
CA ALA A 90 4.35 -5.41 -5.02
C ALA A 90 4.86 -3.95 -5.04
N SER A 91 4.56 -3.17 -4.01
CA SER A 91 5.13 -1.84 -3.78
C SER A 91 6.57 -1.87 -3.23
N GLY A 92 7.15 -3.06 -3.01
CA GLY A 92 8.48 -3.23 -2.42
C GLY A 92 8.52 -3.14 -0.89
N ILE A 93 7.35 -3.17 -0.23
CA ILE A 93 7.24 -3.10 1.24
C ILE A 93 7.06 -4.52 1.76
N HIS A 94 8.05 -5.03 2.49
CA HIS A 94 7.99 -6.34 3.10
C HIS A 94 7.07 -6.32 4.33
N ILE A 95 6.02 -7.13 4.32
CA ILE A 95 5.14 -7.34 5.47
C ILE A 95 5.75 -8.47 6.31
N ASP A 96 6.02 -8.21 7.59
CA ASP A 96 6.41 -9.25 8.54
C ASP A 96 5.24 -10.22 8.79
N GLU A 97 5.50 -11.53 8.76
CA GLU A 97 4.47 -12.56 8.94
C GLU A 97 3.76 -12.44 10.29
N ASN A 98 4.47 -12.07 11.36
CA ASN A 98 3.87 -11.88 12.68
C ASN A 98 2.95 -10.66 12.67
N PHE A 99 3.35 -9.58 11.98
CA PHE A 99 2.51 -8.40 11.79
C PHE A 99 1.24 -8.73 10.97
N HIS A 100 1.32 -9.65 10.00
CA HIS A 100 0.15 -10.11 9.24
C HIS A 100 -0.84 -10.90 10.11
N VAL A 101 -0.33 -11.80 10.94
CA VAL A 101 -1.13 -12.54 11.90
C VAL A 101 -1.75 -11.61 12.94
N ASP A 102 -1.02 -10.60 13.41
CA ASP A 102 -1.53 -9.60 14.36
C ASP A 102 -2.68 -8.77 13.76
N ILE A 103 -2.59 -8.32 12.50
CA ILE A 103 -3.68 -7.62 11.81
C ILE A 103 -4.93 -8.51 11.70
N LEU A 104 -4.77 -9.80 11.39
CA LEU A 104 -5.88 -10.76 11.36
C LEU A 104 -6.52 -10.95 12.73
N VAL A 105 -5.70 -11.05 13.79
CA VAL A 105 -6.15 -11.26 15.16
C VAL A 105 -6.77 -9.99 15.75
N GLU A 106 -6.20 -8.81 15.51
CA GLU A 106 -6.75 -7.52 15.96
C GLU A 106 -8.02 -7.16 15.19
N GLY A 107 -8.05 -7.39 13.88
CA GLY A 107 -9.27 -7.32 13.08
C GLY A 107 -10.38 -8.24 13.63
N ARG A 108 -10.00 -9.42 14.15
CA ARG A 108 -10.90 -10.33 14.89
C ARG A 108 -11.24 -9.85 16.31
N GLY A 109 -10.34 -9.15 17.00
CA GLY A 109 -10.62 -8.56 18.31
C GLY A 109 -11.75 -7.53 18.25
N ARG A 110 -11.91 -6.83 17.12
CA ARG A 110 -13.05 -5.93 16.85
C ARG A 110 -14.35 -6.67 16.49
N PHE A 111 -14.24 -7.90 15.97
CA PHE A 111 -15.36 -8.84 15.75
C PHE A 111 -15.85 -9.48 17.07
N GLN A 112 -15.02 -9.48 18.11
CA GLN A 112 -15.27 -10.16 19.38
C GLN A 112 -16.14 -9.36 20.36
N LYS A 113 -17.29 -8.85 19.89
CA LYS A 113 -18.44 -8.66 20.79
C LYS A 113 -19.42 -9.83 20.76
N HIS A 114 -19.44 -10.69 19.73
CA HIS A 114 -20.52 -11.69 19.63
C HIS A 114 -20.22 -13.11 19.11
N SER A 115 -19.00 -13.51 18.71
CA SER A 115 -18.82 -14.89 18.18
C SER A 115 -17.45 -15.51 18.47
N THR A 116 -17.36 -16.29 19.56
CA THR A 116 -16.14 -16.95 20.05
C THR A 116 -15.86 -18.30 19.37
N THR A 117 -16.81 -18.85 18.59
CA THR A 117 -16.72 -20.24 18.09
C THR A 117 -15.91 -20.36 16.79
N THR A 118 -15.89 -19.33 15.94
CA THR A 118 -15.24 -19.40 14.60
C THR A 118 -13.72 -19.16 14.65
N ILE A 119 -13.25 -18.40 15.65
CA ILE A 119 -11.82 -18.09 15.82
C ILE A 119 -11.04 -19.35 16.25
N GLU A 120 -11.64 -20.17 17.10
CA GLU A 120 -11.12 -21.46 17.55
C GLU A 120 -10.89 -22.46 16.40
N VAL A 121 -11.77 -22.44 15.39
CA VAL A 121 -11.70 -23.34 14.23
C VAL A 121 -10.55 -22.95 13.31
N VAL A 122 -10.44 -21.67 12.97
CA VAL A 122 -9.37 -21.19 12.08
C VAL A 122 -8.00 -21.26 12.77
N LYS A 123 -7.95 -21.01 14.09
CA LYS A 123 -6.71 -21.23 14.85
C LYS A 123 -6.30 -22.70 14.82
N ARG A 124 -7.26 -23.64 14.93
CA ARG A 124 -7.00 -25.08 14.81
C ARG A 124 -6.54 -25.49 13.41
N GLU A 125 -7.11 -24.95 12.35
CA GLU A 125 -6.69 -25.27 10.96
C GLU A 125 -5.29 -24.75 10.65
N ILE A 126 -4.97 -23.51 11.05
CA ILE A 126 -3.62 -22.94 10.89
C ILE A 126 -2.59 -23.77 11.68
N GLN A 127 -2.93 -24.20 12.88
CA GLN A 127 -2.04 -24.99 13.73
C GLN A 127 -1.91 -26.45 13.27
N ALA A 128 -2.98 -27.03 12.70
CA ALA A 128 -2.95 -28.38 12.09
C ALA A 128 -2.04 -28.42 10.86
N HIS A 129 -2.04 -27.36 10.05
CA HIS A 129 -1.17 -27.25 8.89
C HIS A 129 0.30 -26.97 9.25
N ALA A 130 0.56 -26.21 10.33
CA ALA A 130 1.92 -25.99 10.82
C ALA A 130 2.61 -27.25 11.38
N HIS A 131 1.86 -28.19 11.96
CA HIS A 131 2.41 -29.43 12.55
C HIS A 131 2.56 -30.58 11.54
N ALA A 132 1.94 -30.50 10.36
CA ALA A 132 1.97 -31.58 9.36
C ALA A 132 3.30 -31.69 8.58
N GLY A 133 4.24 -30.76 8.75
CA GLY A 133 5.56 -30.81 8.10
C GLY A 133 5.51 -30.76 6.57
N GLU A 134 4.36 -30.42 5.99
CA GLU A 134 4.25 -30.08 4.58
C GLU A 134 4.70 -28.63 4.43
N GLY A 135 5.86 -28.45 3.80
CA GLY A 135 6.51 -27.16 3.68
C GLY A 135 5.59 -26.09 3.12
N LEU A 136 5.76 -24.87 3.64
CA LEU A 136 5.23 -23.58 3.18
C LEU A 136 5.60 -23.22 1.71
N VAL A 137 5.92 -24.20 0.87
CA VAL A 137 6.52 -24.02 -0.48
C VAL A 137 5.47 -24.06 -1.60
N LEU A 138 4.18 -24.28 -1.30
CA LEU A 138 3.15 -24.39 -2.35
C LEU A 138 2.00 -23.37 -2.27
N TRP A 139 2.09 -22.36 -1.40
CA TRP A 139 1.09 -21.27 -1.33
C TRP A 139 1.60 -19.95 -1.93
N ILE A 140 2.52 -20.04 -2.91
CA ILE A 140 2.94 -18.91 -3.74
C ILE A 140 3.00 -19.36 -5.21
N SER A 141 1.85 -19.68 -5.79
CA SER A 141 1.70 -19.81 -7.26
C SER A 141 0.32 -19.37 -7.67
#